data_AF-A0A6C0BPM1-F1
#
_entry.id   AF-A0A6C0BPM1-F1
#
_cell.length_a   1.000
_cell.length_b   1.000
_cell.length_c   1.000
_cell.angle_alpha   90.00
_cell.angle_beta   90.00
_cell.angle_gamma   90.00
#
_symmetry.space_group_name_H-M   'P 1'
#
loop_
_entity.id
_entity.type
_entity.pdbx_description
1 polymer ?
#
loop_
_entity_poly.entity_id
_entity_poly.type
_entity_poly.pdbx_seq_one_letter_code
_entity_poly.pdbx_strand_id
1 'polypeptide(L)'
;MSIWNRHQNCYAYAFNDPTEREWFNLQPGNESGVHKRGQKADYDCDLMRFRVLSDNGHDTFFLDDCEEVCPDGYHKIAMAVDPGTDYHFFRQDATGQWSHKLGKGKVYKMSIHPWESDRKFGRFHYTDFCGCLCTLSDGQIGFGDAE
;
A
#
# COMPACT_ATOMS: atom_id res chain seq x y z
N MET A 1 -14.85 -13.92 -7.24
CA MET A 1 -15.38 -12.56 -6.98
C MET A 1 -14.26 -11.78 -6.30
N SER A 2 -13.85 -10.62 -6.81
CA SER A 2 -12.78 -9.82 -6.18
C SER A 2 -13.24 -9.35 -4.81
N ILE A 3 -12.54 -9.73 -3.73
CA ILE A 3 -12.79 -9.22 -2.36
C ILE A 3 -12.56 -7.70 -2.27
N TRP A 4 -11.79 -7.14 -3.22
CA TRP A 4 -11.52 -5.71 -3.31
C TRP A 4 -12.68 -4.99 -3.99
N ASN A 5 -13.35 -4.13 -3.25
CA ASN A 5 -14.50 -3.36 -3.71
C ASN A 5 -14.29 -1.85 -3.44
N ARG A 6 -15.37 -1.07 -3.37
CA ARG A 6 -15.31 0.39 -3.23
C ARG A 6 -14.97 0.85 -1.79
N HIS A 7 -14.81 -0.06 -0.84
CA HIS A 7 -14.61 0.26 0.58
C HIS A 7 -13.14 0.19 1.01
N GLN A 8 -12.25 -0.42 0.23
CA GLN A 8 -10.81 -0.43 0.50
C GLN A 8 -10.10 0.62 -0.37
N ASN A 9 -9.06 1.29 0.15
CA ASN A 9 -8.18 2.17 -0.64
C ASN A 9 -6.86 1.46 -0.99
N CYS A 10 -5.89 2.19 -1.53
CA CYS A 10 -4.56 1.66 -1.85
C CYS A 10 -3.84 1.08 -0.62
N TYR A 11 -3.99 1.68 0.56
CA TYR A 11 -3.34 1.22 1.79
C TYR A 11 -3.92 -0.11 2.25
N ALA A 12 -5.25 -0.19 2.47
CA ALA A 12 -5.91 -1.44 2.84
C ALA A 12 -5.67 -2.55 1.81
N TYR A 13 -5.67 -2.20 0.52
CA TYR A 13 -5.35 -3.14 -0.56
C TYR A 13 -3.92 -3.70 -0.47
N ALA A 14 -2.94 -2.82 -0.22
CA ALA A 14 -1.54 -3.21 -0.14
C ALA A 14 -1.26 -4.08 1.08
N PHE A 15 -1.85 -3.75 2.24
CA PHE A 15 -1.70 -4.52 3.49
C PHE A 15 -2.60 -5.75 3.56
N ASN A 16 -3.29 -6.10 2.48
CA ASN A 16 -4.21 -7.24 2.43
C ASN A 16 -5.34 -7.18 3.49
N ASP A 17 -5.80 -5.98 3.87
CA ASP A 17 -6.91 -5.78 4.80
C ASP A 17 -8.24 -5.67 4.04
N PRO A 18 -9.10 -6.72 4.02
CA PRO A 18 -10.38 -6.68 3.33
C PRO A 18 -11.46 -5.91 4.11
N THR A 19 -11.19 -5.46 5.34
CA THR A 19 -12.19 -4.88 6.24
C THR A 19 -12.91 -3.71 5.58
N GLU A 20 -14.24 -3.79 5.53
CA GLU A 20 -15.07 -2.71 5.00
C GLU A 20 -15.22 -1.60 6.04
N ARG A 21 -14.54 -0.47 5.82
CA ARG A 21 -14.67 0.72 6.66
C ARG A 21 -15.28 1.87 5.85
N GLU A 22 -16.62 1.94 5.82
CA GLU A 22 -17.36 2.85 4.92
C GLU A 22 -16.98 4.35 5.02
N TRP A 23 -16.63 4.84 6.21
CA TRP A 23 -16.48 6.27 6.49
C TRP A 23 -15.03 6.76 6.56
N PHE A 24 -14.07 5.84 6.68
CA PHE A 24 -12.66 6.12 6.91
C PHE A 24 -11.80 5.04 6.26
N ASN A 25 -11.81 4.95 4.91
CA ASN A 25 -10.82 4.15 4.17
C ASN A 25 -9.49 4.17 4.93
N LEU A 26 -8.97 3.01 5.34
CA LEU A 26 -7.85 2.92 6.27
C LEU A 26 -6.70 3.85 5.84
N GLN A 27 -6.27 4.75 6.70
CA GLN A 27 -5.14 5.66 6.43
C GLN A 27 -3.94 5.23 7.27
N PRO A 28 -2.70 5.35 6.76
CA PRO A 28 -1.52 5.14 7.57
C PRO A 28 -1.53 6.01 8.82
N GLY A 29 -1.31 5.38 9.97
CA GLY A 29 -1.33 5.96 11.31
C GLY A 29 -2.70 5.92 12.00
N ASN A 30 -3.75 5.40 11.36
CA ASN A 30 -5.08 5.33 11.98
C ASN A 30 -5.13 4.30 13.11
N GLU A 31 -4.56 3.12 12.93
CA GLU A 31 -4.60 2.03 13.92
C GLU A 31 -3.80 2.39 15.17
N SER A 32 -2.62 2.97 14.96
CA SER A 32 -1.75 3.46 16.03
C SER A 32 -2.20 4.78 16.65
N GLY A 33 -3.17 5.48 16.03
CA GLY A 33 -3.67 6.77 16.48
C GLY A 33 -2.71 7.95 16.28
N VAL A 34 -1.58 7.75 15.59
CA VAL A 34 -0.64 8.84 15.26
C VAL A 34 -1.14 9.71 14.11
N HIS A 35 -2.05 9.21 13.29
CA HIS A 35 -2.81 10.01 12.33
C HIS A 35 -3.99 10.67 13.03
N LYS A 36 -3.94 12.00 13.19
CA LYS A 36 -5.03 12.77 13.79
C LYS A 36 -5.89 13.41 12.70
N ARG A 37 -7.20 13.15 12.74
CA ARG A 37 -8.18 13.77 11.84
C ARG A 37 -8.06 15.31 11.91
N GLY A 38 -7.89 15.95 10.75
CA GLY A 38 -7.75 17.40 10.64
C GLY A 38 -6.32 17.94 10.76
N GLN A 39 -5.31 17.07 10.94
CA GLN A 39 -3.94 17.47 10.62
C GLN A 39 -3.86 17.89 9.17
N LYS A 40 -3.15 18.99 8.90
CA LYS A 40 -2.82 19.41 7.54
C LYS A 40 -2.14 18.23 6.84
N ALA A 41 -2.56 17.94 5.62
CA ALA A 41 -1.93 16.95 4.76
C ALA A 41 -0.50 17.40 4.46
N ASP A 42 0.44 16.97 5.29
CA ASP A 42 1.86 17.11 5.02
C ASP A 42 2.38 15.71 4.80
N TYR A 43 2.21 15.21 3.57
CA TYR A 43 2.64 13.87 3.20
C TYR A 43 4.07 13.95 2.69
N ASP A 44 5.00 13.40 3.45
CA ASP A 44 6.38 13.15 3.05
C ASP A 44 6.75 11.69 3.37
N CYS A 45 7.89 11.23 2.87
CA CYS A 45 8.31 9.84 3.09
C CYS A 45 8.54 9.55 4.58
N ASP A 46 9.22 10.41 5.34
CA ASP A 46 9.55 10.11 6.74
C ASP A 46 8.30 9.93 7.60
N LEU A 47 7.33 10.83 7.46
CA LEU A 47 6.05 10.75 8.15
C LEU A 47 5.26 9.51 7.73
N MET A 48 5.23 9.20 6.43
CA MET A 48 4.47 8.05 5.94
C MET A 48 5.11 6.72 6.33
N ARG A 49 6.44 6.62 6.29
CA ARG A 49 7.19 5.46 6.81
C ARG A 49 6.92 5.30 8.31
N PHE A 50 6.98 6.38 9.09
CA PHE A 50 6.66 6.35 10.52
C PHE A 50 5.23 5.88 10.80
N ARG A 51 4.25 6.38 10.05
CA ARG A 51 2.82 6.00 10.20
C ARG A 51 2.58 4.53 9.89
N VAL A 52 3.17 4.03 8.80
CA VAL A 52 3.09 2.61 8.42
C VAL A 52 3.70 1.70 9.49
N LEU A 53 4.91 2.02 9.94
CA LEU A 53 5.58 1.21 10.97
C LEU A 53 4.85 1.29 12.32
N SER A 54 4.23 2.43 12.65
CA SER A 54 3.43 2.57 13.86
C SER A 54 2.18 1.69 13.85
N ASP A 55 1.52 1.56 12.70
CA ASP A 55 0.31 0.73 12.56
C ASP A 55 0.62 -0.77 12.59
N ASN A 56 1.72 -1.20 11.96
CA ASN A 56 1.97 -2.61 11.67
C ASN A 56 3.10 -3.23 12.51
N GLY A 57 3.89 -2.41 13.21
CA GLY A 57 4.93 -2.89 14.12
C GLY A 57 5.98 -3.80 13.47
N HIS A 58 6.32 -4.90 14.15
CA HIS A 58 7.33 -5.88 13.70
C HIS A 58 6.92 -6.69 12.46
N ASP A 59 5.64 -6.63 12.08
CA ASP A 59 5.08 -7.37 10.96
C ASP A 59 5.28 -6.65 9.62
N THR A 60 5.95 -5.48 9.65
CA THR A 60 6.29 -4.70 8.46
C THR A 60 7.66 -4.06 8.60
N PHE A 61 8.48 -4.18 7.56
CA PHE A 61 9.81 -3.56 7.52
C PHE A 61 10.17 -3.09 6.12
N PHE A 62 10.98 -2.04 6.04
CA PHE A 62 11.50 -1.53 4.78
C PHE A 62 12.71 -2.32 4.32
N LEU A 63 12.82 -2.46 3.01
CA LEU A 63 13.99 -3.02 2.33
C LEU A 63 15.01 -1.91 2.03
N ASP A 64 16.29 -2.27 2.02
CA ASP A 64 17.36 -1.39 1.56
C ASP A 64 17.37 -1.34 0.02
N ASP A 65 17.09 -2.47 -0.62
CA ASP A 65 16.88 -2.59 -2.06
C ASP A 65 15.50 -3.20 -2.40
N CYS A 66 14.78 -2.58 -3.32
CA CYS A 66 13.49 -3.04 -3.81
C CYS A 66 13.55 -4.39 -4.56
N GLU A 67 14.72 -4.80 -5.03
CA GLU A 67 14.94 -6.12 -5.64
C GLU A 67 15.02 -7.26 -4.62
N GLU A 68 15.24 -6.97 -3.33
CA GLU A 68 15.30 -7.99 -2.28
C GLU A 68 14.01 -8.80 -2.16
N VAL A 69 14.13 -10.11 -1.95
CA VAL A 69 12.97 -11.00 -1.82
C VAL A 69 12.45 -10.96 -0.38
N CYS A 70 11.13 -10.83 -0.21
CA CYS A 70 10.53 -10.91 1.12
C CYS A 70 10.66 -12.33 1.70
N PRO A 71 10.87 -12.46 3.02
CA PRO A 71 10.92 -13.78 3.66
C PRO A 71 9.58 -14.52 3.52
N ASP A 72 9.64 -15.84 3.70
CA ASP A 72 8.45 -16.69 3.67
C ASP A 72 7.37 -16.18 4.64
N GLY A 73 6.13 -16.16 4.18
CA GLY A 73 5.00 -15.60 4.93
C GLY A 73 4.84 -14.08 4.81
N TYR A 74 5.69 -13.39 4.05
CA TYR A 74 5.57 -11.96 3.75
C TYR A 74 5.32 -11.73 2.25
N HIS A 75 4.72 -10.59 1.93
CA HIS A 75 4.62 -10.13 0.54
C HIS A 75 5.14 -8.71 0.42
N LYS A 76 5.53 -8.34 -0.81
CA LYS A 76 6.15 -7.06 -1.09
C LYS A 76 5.11 -6.01 -1.44
N ILE A 77 5.28 -4.83 -0.87
CA ILE A 77 4.55 -3.62 -1.20
C ILE A 77 5.54 -2.49 -1.50
N ALA A 78 5.06 -1.41 -2.11
CA ALA A 78 5.83 -0.20 -2.29
C ALA A 78 4.99 1.04 -2.01
N MET A 79 5.66 2.13 -1.67
CA MET A 79 5.06 3.39 -1.25
C MET A 79 5.65 4.55 -2.05
N ALA A 80 4.80 5.50 -2.44
CA ALA A 80 5.23 6.80 -2.94
C ALA A 80 4.31 7.91 -2.43
N VAL A 81 4.80 9.15 -2.41
CA VAL A 81 4.03 10.33 -2.00
C VAL A 81 4.03 11.39 -3.10
N ASP A 82 2.88 12.06 -3.22
CA ASP A 82 2.73 13.33 -3.91
C ASP A 82 2.89 14.40 -2.82
N PRO A 83 4.08 15.04 -2.71
CA PRO A 83 4.45 15.79 -1.52
C PRO A 83 3.41 16.84 -1.10
N GLY A 84 2.98 16.76 0.16
CA GLY A 84 1.95 17.67 0.70
C GLY A 84 0.53 17.46 0.17
N THR A 85 0.30 16.47 -0.70
CA THR A 85 -0.98 16.28 -1.40
C THR A 85 -1.61 14.92 -1.10
N ASP A 86 -0.90 13.82 -1.38
CA ASP A 86 -1.43 12.47 -1.26
C ASP A 86 -0.32 11.42 -1.10
N TYR A 87 -0.71 10.18 -0.83
CA TYR A 87 0.18 9.03 -0.82
C TYR A 87 -0.42 7.88 -1.65
N HIS A 88 0.43 6.95 -2.08
CA HIS A 88 -0.02 5.81 -2.84
C HIS A 88 0.78 4.55 -2.55
N PHE A 89 0.06 3.43 -2.54
CA PHE A 89 0.63 2.12 -2.30
C PHE A 89 0.43 1.19 -3.51
N PHE A 90 1.43 0.35 -3.68
CA PHE A 90 1.50 -0.69 -4.70
C PHE A 90 1.72 -2.03 -4.00
N ARG A 91 1.21 -3.11 -4.60
CA ARG A 91 1.35 -4.48 -4.09
C ARG A 91 1.93 -5.36 -5.18
N GLN A 92 2.88 -6.19 -4.80
CA GLN A 92 3.33 -7.31 -5.61
C GLN A 92 2.53 -8.56 -5.23
N ASP A 93 1.95 -9.24 -6.21
CA ASP A 93 1.35 -10.54 -5.98
C ASP A 93 2.41 -11.66 -5.97
N ALA A 94 1.98 -12.90 -5.65
CA ALA A 94 2.87 -14.05 -5.59
C ALA A 94 3.53 -14.42 -6.93
N THR A 95 3.01 -13.91 -8.05
CA THR A 95 3.59 -14.11 -9.39
C THR A 95 4.65 -13.07 -9.73
N GLY A 96 4.93 -12.13 -8.83
CA GLY A 96 5.84 -11.00 -9.05
C GLY A 96 5.17 -9.82 -9.76
N GLN A 97 3.88 -9.93 -10.11
CA GLN A 97 3.15 -8.91 -10.84
C GLN A 97 2.72 -7.78 -9.90
N TRP A 98 3.12 -6.56 -10.24
CA TRP A 98 2.72 -5.35 -9.50
C TRP A 98 1.33 -4.88 -9.87
N SER A 99 0.61 -4.37 -8.88
CA SER A 99 -0.72 -3.80 -9.05
C SER A 99 -1.04 -2.76 -7.99
N HIS A 100 -2.06 -1.93 -8.24
CA HIS A 100 -2.45 -0.86 -7.35
C HIS A 100 -3.94 -0.53 -7.47
N LYS A 101 -4.47 0.22 -6.49
CA LYS A 101 -5.87 0.61 -6.44
C LYS A 101 -6.02 2.12 -6.30
N LEU A 102 -6.72 2.76 -7.23
CA LEU A 102 -6.98 4.21 -7.19
C LEU A 102 -8.20 4.50 -6.32
N GLY A 103 -7.98 4.86 -5.05
CA GLY A 103 -9.06 5.14 -4.10
C GLY A 103 -10.10 4.01 -4.06
N LYS A 104 -11.37 4.33 -4.31
CA LYS A 104 -12.50 3.39 -4.35
C LYS A 104 -12.65 2.64 -5.69
N GLY A 105 -11.72 2.81 -6.64
CA GLY A 105 -11.75 2.20 -7.97
C GLY A 105 -11.37 0.72 -7.98
N LYS A 106 -11.30 0.09 -9.16
CA LYS A 106 -10.82 -1.30 -9.31
C LYS A 106 -9.29 -1.40 -9.10
N VAL A 107 -8.78 -2.63 -9.05
CA VAL A 107 -7.33 -2.91 -9.08
C VAL A 107 -6.82 -2.79 -10.52
N TYR A 108 -5.67 -2.15 -10.69
CA TYR A 108 -4.96 -1.99 -11.95
C TYR A 108 -3.62 -2.72 -11.88
N LYS A 109 -3.31 -3.52 -12.90
CA LYS A 109 -2.00 -4.16 -13.05
C LYS A 109 -1.00 -3.17 -13.64
N MET A 110 0.27 -3.30 -13.28
CA MET A 110 1.36 -2.46 -13.78
C MET A 110 2.28 -3.28 -14.69
N SER A 111 2.73 -2.70 -15.80
CA SER A 111 3.72 -3.34 -16.68
C SER A 111 5.17 -3.04 -16.28
N ILE A 112 5.37 -2.14 -15.33
CA ILE A 112 6.68 -1.60 -14.90
C ILE A 112 6.69 -1.57 -13.37
N HIS A 113 7.86 -1.70 -12.76
CA HIS A 113 8.02 -1.67 -11.31
C HIS A 113 7.64 -0.29 -10.74
N PRO A 114 7.10 -0.19 -9.50
CA PRO A 114 6.68 1.08 -8.93
C PRO A 114 7.78 2.15 -8.93
N TRP A 115 9.02 1.79 -8.61
CA TRP A 115 10.16 2.70 -8.57
C TRP A 115 10.62 3.18 -9.95
N GLU A 116 10.35 2.42 -11.00
CA GLU A 116 10.71 2.75 -12.39
C GLU A 116 9.59 3.48 -13.15
N SER A 117 8.34 3.35 -12.68
CA SER A 117 7.19 4.01 -13.30
C SER A 117 7.18 5.53 -13.03
N ASP A 118 6.45 6.30 -13.84
CA ASP A 118 6.28 7.74 -13.62
C ASP A 118 5.36 8.07 -12.43
N ARG A 119 4.62 7.06 -11.92
CA ARG A 119 3.64 7.15 -10.82
C ARG A 119 2.67 8.33 -10.98
N LYS A 120 2.23 8.61 -12.21
CA LYS A 120 1.23 9.66 -12.50
C LYS A 120 -0.15 9.04 -12.70
N PHE A 121 -1.05 9.31 -11.76
CA PHE A 121 -2.40 8.76 -11.80
C PHE A 121 -3.46 9.86 -11.67
N GLY A 122 -4.08 10.21 -12.80
CA GLY A 122 -5.05 11.30 -12.85
C GLY A 122 -4.42 12.64 -12.49
N ARG A 123 -4.85 13.23 -11.38
CA ARG A 123 -4.34 14.53 -10.90
C ARG A 123 -3.16 14.44 -9.93
N PHE A 124 -2.81 13.23 -9.48
CA PHE A 124 -1.79 13.01 -8.45
C PHE A 124 -0.47 12.57 -9.09
N HIS A 125 0.61 13.18 -8.63
CA HIS A 125 1.96 12.95 -9.12
C HIS A 125 2.84 12.47 -7.96
N TYR A 126 2.96 11.15 -7.78
CA TYR A 126 3.72 10.58 -6.66
C TYR A 126 5.23 10.58 -6.95
N THR A 127 5.84 11.78 -6.95
CA THR A 127 7.23 12.00 -7.35
C THR A 127 8.22 11.32 -6.40
N ASP A 128 7.90 11.29 -5.11
CA ASP A 128 8.81 10.84 -4.07
C ASP A 128 8.56 9.37 -3.78
N PHE A 129 9.46 8.51 -4.24
CA PHE A 129 9.42 7.09 -3.97
C PHE A 129 9.99 6.81 -2.58
N CYS A 130 9.17 6.27 -1.68
CA CYS A 130 9.51 6.12 -0.26
C CYS A 130 10.06 4.74 0.10
N GLY A 131 10.11 3.81 -0.86
CA GLY A 131 10.74 2.51 -0.71
C GLY A 131 9.79 1.33 -0.87
N CYS A 132 10.39 0.14 -0.88
CA CYS A 132 9.70 -1.13 -0.80
C CYS A 132 9.69 -1.65 0.63
N LEU A 133 8.65 -2.41 0.96
CA LEU A 133 8.47 -3.03 2.26
C LEU A 133 8.05 -4.48 2.09
N CYS A 134 8.40 -5.29 3.08
CA CYS A 134 7.75 -6.57 3.31
C CYS A 134 6.74 -6.42 4.44
N THR A 135 5.54 -6.95 4.24
CA THR A 135 4.50 -7.02 5.27
C THR A 135 3.97 -8.44 5.37
N LEU A 136 3.55 -8.85 6.57
CA LEU A 136 2.96 -10.17 6.78
C LEU A 136 1.85 -10.44 5.77
N SER A 137 1.91 -11.62 5.19
CA SER A 137 0.82 -12.21 4.43
C SER A 137 -0.07 -12.92 5.43
N ASP A 138 -1.04 -12.22 6.00
CA ASP A 138 -2.07 -12.87 6.83
C ASP A 138 -2.57 -14.12 6.10
N GLY A 139 -2.55 -15.24 6.84
CA GLY A 139 -2.69 -16.59 6.30
C GLY A 139 -3.82 -16.69 5.27
N GLN A 140 -3.43 -16.94 4.02
CA GLN A 140 -4.30 -17.38 2.93
C GLN A 140 -5.72 -16.82 2.93
N ILE A 141 -5.91 -15.61 2.40
CA ILE A 141 -7.04 -15.46 1.46
C ILE A 141 -6.51 -15.91 0.11
N GLY A 142 -6.52 -17.23 -0.08
CA GLY A 142 -6.24 -17.84 -1.36
C GLY A 142 -7.07 -17.18 -2.43
N PHE A 143 -6.43 -16.76 -3.51
CA PHE A 143 -7.13 -16.81 -4.79
C PHE A 143 -7.45 -18.28 -4.98
N GLY A 144 -8.69 -18.66 -4.69
CA GLY A 144 -9.19 -19.95 -5.10
C GLY A 144 -9.01 -20.02 -6.60
N ASP A 145 -8.09 -20.87 -7.03
CA ASP A 145 -8.12 -21.43 -8.37
C ASP A 145 -9.51 -22.06 -8.50
N ALA A 146 -10.34 -21.43 -9.32
CA ALA A 146 -11.54 -22.08 -9.81
C ALA A 146 -11.06 -23.09 -10.86
N GLU A 147 -10.99 -24.36 -10.44
CA GLU A 147 -11.24 -25.48 -11.36
C GLU A 147 -12.69 -25.42 -11.87
#